data_AF-A0A920KF33-F1
#
_entry.id   AF-A0A920KF33-F1
#
_cell.length_a   1.000
_cell.length_b   1.000
_cell.length_c   1.000
_cell.angle_alpha   90.00
_cell.angle_beta   90.00
_cell.angle_gamma   90.00
#
_symmetry.space_group_name_H-M   'P 1'
#
loop_
_entity.id
_entity.type
_entity.pdbx_description
1 polymer ?
#
loop_
_entity_poly.entity_id
_entity_poly.type
_entity_poly.pdbx_seq_one_letter_code
_entity_poly.pdbx_strand_id
1 'polypeptide(L)'
;MLQNRGRLHLYAEPGSGRLLGMEAVGPRVEHLAHLVAWSHQQQLTVQQMLSMPFYHPVVEEGLRTALRSQGSALIKIMNFSMSMHC
;
A
#
# COMPACT_ATOMS: atom_id res chain seq x y z
N MET A 1 -7.89 16.07 14.56
CA MET A 1 -7.83 16.61 13.18
C MET A 1 -7.69 15.42 12.23
N LEU A 2 -8.59 15.28 11.26
CA LEU A 2 -8.55 14.18 10.27
C LEU A 2 -7.41 14.45 9.28
N GLN A 3 -6.23 13.85 9.53
CA GLN A 3 -5.14 13.81 8.57
C GLN A 3 -5.46 12.71 7.55
N ASN A 4 -6.35 13.01 6.59
CA ASN A 4 -6.94 11.98 5.73
C ASN A 4 -6.76 12.29 4.24
N ARG A 5 -5.61 12.88 3.88
CA ARG A 5 -5.27 13.14 2.48
C ARG A 5 -3.87 12.64 2.19
N GLY A 6 -3.77 11.77 1.20
CA GLY A 6 -2.49 11.29 0.70
C GLY A 6 -2.63 10.64 -0.66
N ARG A 7 -1.50 10.33 -1.28
CA ARG A 7 -1.41 9.45 -2.45
C ARG A 7 -0.41 8.35 -2.18
N LEU A 8 -0.69 7.15 -2.68
CA LEU A 8 0.20 6.01 -2.57
C LEU A 8 0.16 5.21 -3.87
N HIS A 9 1.34 4.94 -4.43
CA HIS A 9 1.57 4.11 -5.59
C HIS A 9 2.39 2.90 -5.17
N LEU A 10 1.98 1.72 -5.63
CA LEU A 10 2.75 0.50 -5.48
C LEU A 10 3.18 0.01 -6.84
N TYR A 11 4.41 -0.50 -6.88
CA TYR A 11 5.02 -1.06 -8.06
C TYR A 11 5.19 -2.56 -7.83
N ALA A 12 4.65 -3.36 -8.72
CA ALA A 12 4.76 -4.82 -8.67
C ALA A 12 5.25 -5.36 -10.01
N GLU A 13 6.06 -6.41 -9.95
CA GLU A 13 6.62 -7.07 -11.13
C GLU A 13 5.49 -7.77 -11.91
N PRO A 14 5.37 -7.53 -13.23
CA PRO A 14 4.40 -8.22 -14.06
C PRO A 14 4.62 -9.73 -14.04
N GLY A 15 3.53 -10.51 -13.96
CA GLY A 15 3.59 -11.97 -13.91
C GLY A 15 3.81 -12.51 -12.49
N SER A 16 4.94 -12.20 -11.85
CA SER A 16 5.24 -12.74 -10.50
C SER A 16 4.45 -12.05 -9.38
N GLY A 17 4.08 -10.77 -9.57
CA GLY A 17 3.43 -9.97 -8.54
C GLY A 17 4.35 -9.56 -7.38
N ARG A 18 5.68 -9.71 -7.53
CA ARG A 18 6.66 -9.31 -6.51
C ARG A 18 6.67 -7.80 -6.32
N LEU A 19 6.73 -7.33 -5.07
CA LEU A 19 6.82 -5.91 -4.75
C LEU A 19 8.17 -5.32 -5.21
N LEU A 20 8.11 -4.32 -6.09
CA LEU A 20 9.27 -3.57 -6.56
C LEU A 20 9.52 -2.31 -5.73
N GLY A 21 8.47 -1.69 -5.21
CA GLY A 21 8.60 -0.48 -4.39
C GLY A 21 7.29 0.28 -4.20
N MET A 22 7.41 1.47 -3.59
CA MET A 22 6.30 2.38 -3.31
C MET A 22 6.74 3.83 -3.43
N GLU A 23 5.81 4.68 -3.88
CA GLU A 23 5.88 6.13 -3.71
C GLU A 23 4.64 6.57 -2.93
N ALA A 24 4.81 7.40 -1.91
CA ALA A 24 3.69 7.88 -1.13
C ALA A 24 3.90 9.29 -0.60
N VAL A 25 2.79 10.03 -0.47
CA VAL A 25 2.71 11.34 0.19
C VAL A 25 1.48 11.34 1.08
N GLY A 26 1.62 11.79 2.31
CA GLY A 26 0.54 11.76 3.28
C GLY A 26 1.05 11.59 4.70
N PRO A 27 0.13 11.42 5.66
CA PRO A 27 0.48 11.24 7.06
C PRO A 27 1.07 9.85 7.30
N ARG A 28 2.08 9.79 8.18
CA ARG A 28 2.70 8.55 8.66
C ARG A 28 3.30 7.68 7.54
N VAL A 29 3.66 8.28 6.41
CA VAL A 29 4.30 7.58 5.28
C VAL A 29 5.65 6.99 5.70
N GLU A 30 6.33 7.58 6.67
CA GLU A 30 7.57 7.06 7.23
C GLU A 30 7.42 5.63 7.80
N HIS A 31 6.28 5.30 8.40
CA HIS A 31 6.00 3.96 8.92
C HIS A 31 5.65 2.99 7.78
N LEU A 32 4.83 3.45 6.82
CA LEU A 32 4.49 2.66 5.63
C LEU A 32 5.73 2.35 4.79
N ALA A 33 6.64 3.31 4.65
CA ALA A 33 7.90 3.15 3.95
C ALA A 33 8.76 2.07 4.60
N HIS A 34 8.83 2.05 5.94
CA HIS A 34 9.56 1.01 6.65
C HIS A 34 8.96 -0.39 6.42
N LEU A 35 7.62 -0.50 6.50
CA LEU A 35 6.90 -1.76 6.25
C LEU A 35 7.12 -2.27 4.82
N VAL A 36 7.04 -1.37 3.83
CA VAL A 36 7.27 -1.70 2.42
C VAL A 36 8.74 -2.05 2.17
N ALA A 37 9.69 -1.36 2.81
CA ALA A 37 11.11 -1.66 2.68
C ALA A 37 11.42 -3.08 3.17
N TRP A 38 10.87 -3.50 4.31
CA TRP A 38 10.99 -4.88 4.79
C TRP A 38 10.29 -5.89 3.88
N SER A 39 9.11 -5.54 3.35
CA SER A 39 8.37 -6.41 2.44
C SER A 39 9.14 -6.62 1.13
N HIS A 40 9.78 -5.56 0.62
CA HIS A 40 10.64 -5.60 -0.55
C HIS A 40 11.91 -6.42 -0.30
N GLN A 41 12.58 -6.23 0.84
CA GLN A 41 13.76 -7.02 1.23
C GLN A 41 13.43 -8.51 1.35
N GLN A 42 12.23 -8.85 1.82
CA GLN A 42 11.73 -10.23 1.90
C GLN A 42 11.20 -10.77 0.55
N GLN A 43 11.24 -9.96 -0.51
CA GLN A 43 10.77 -10.31 -1.86
C GLN A 43 9.31 -10.77 -1.89
N LEU A 44 8.47 -10.19 -1.04
CA LEU A 44 7.06 -10.59 -0.93
C LEU A 44 6.27 -10.26 -2.21
N THR A 45 5.31 -11.11 -2.53
CA THR A 45 4.30 -10.83 -3.56
C THR A 45 3.12 -10.05 -3.00
N VAL A 46 2.40 -9.33 -3.86
CA VAL A 46 1.17 -8.62 -3.51
C VAL A 46 0.18 -9.55 -2.79
N GLN A 47 0.04 -10.79 -3.26
CA GLN A 47 -0.84 -11.81 -2.69
C GLN A 47 -0.41 -12.22 -1.28
N GLN A 48 0.90 -12.39 -1.04
CA GLN A 48 1.43 -12.66 0.30
C GLN A 48 1.16 -11.48 1.23
N MET A 49 1.41 -10.25 0.79
CA MET A 49 1.12 -9.05 1.58
C MET A 49 -0.36 -8.93 1.91
N LEU A 50 -1.27 -9.28 0.99
CA LEU A 50 -2.72 -9.29 1.24
C LEU A 50 -3.17 -10.35 2.24
N SER A 51 -2.38 -11.41 2.45
CA SER A 51 -2.65 -12.45 3.44
C SER A 51 -2.19 -12.07 4.86
N MET A 52 -1.38 -11.01 4.98
CA MET A 52 -0.91 -10.52 6.27
C MET A 52 -2.00 -9.75 7.01
N PRO A 53 -1.98 -9.75 8.35
CA PRO A 53 -2.99 -9.06 9.15
C PRO A 53 -2.86 -7.54 9.03
N PHE A 54 -3.99 -6.87 8.79
CA PHE A 54 -4.14 -5.41 8.90
C PHE A 54 -5.09 -5.13 10.07
N TYR A 55 -4.60 -4.39 11.08
CA TYR A 55 -5.43 -3.98 12.21
C TYR A 55 -6.39 -2.84 11.82
N HIS A 56 -7.42 -2.59 12.62
CA HIS A 56 -8.40 -1.52 12.40
C HIS A 56 -8.57 -0.69 13.69
N PRO A 57 -8.57 0.65 13.66
CA PRO A 57 -8.39 1.55 12.51
C PRO A 57 -6.93 2.03 12.35
N VAL A 58 -6.33 1.87 11.17
CA VAL A 58 -4.92 2.28 10.92
C VAL A 58 -4.70 2.82 9.48
N VAL A 59 -3.57 3.50 9.24
CA VAL A 59 -3.25 4.08 7.91
C VAL A 59 -2.89 3.02 6.87
N GLU A 60 -2.38 1.88 7.33
CA GLU A 60 -2.00 0.70 6.57
C GLU A 60 -3.20 0.08 5.83
N GLU A 61 -4.44 0.40 6.22
CA GLU A 61 -5.62 0.03 5.45
C GLU A 61 -5.64 0.65 4.04
N GLY A 62 -5.00 1.81 3.86
CA GLY A 62 -4.77 2.41 2.55
C GLY A 62 -3.83 1.58 1.69
N LEU A 63 -2.81 0.98 2.30
CA LEU A 63 -1.91 0.02 1.63
C LEU A 63 -2.68 -1.22 1.18
N ARG A 64 -3.52 -1.79 2.05
CA ARG A 64 -4.38 -2.94 1.69
C ARG A 64 -5.28 -2.62 0.50
N THR A 65 -5.87 -1.43 0.47
CA THR A 65 -6.72 -0.99 -0.66
C THR A 65 -5.90 -0.87 -1.95
N ALA A 66 -4.69 -0.32 -1.87
CA ALA A 66 -3.78 -0.23 -3.01
C ALA A 66 -3.36 -1.61 -3.53
N LEU A 67 -3.05 -2.55 -2.65
CA LEU A 67 -2.72 -3.94 -3.00
C LEU A 67 -3.90 -4.69 -3.63
N ARG A 68 -5.15 -4.41 -3.22
CA ARG A 68 -6.37 -5.06 -3.74
C ARG A 68 -6.83 -4.52 -5.09
N SER A 69 -6.37 -3.34 -5.50
CA SER A 69 -6.74 -2.76 -6.79
C SER A 69 -6.11 -3.58 -7.92
N GLN A 70 -6.83 -4.57 -8.44
CA GLN A 70 -6.38 -5.43 -9.53
C GLN A 70 -6.26 -4.62 -10.83
N GLY A 71 -5.09 -4.65 -11.45
CA GLY A 71 -4.87 -4.07 -12.77
C GLY A 71 -3.41 -4.14 -13.17
N SER A 72 -3.04 -5.27 -13.77
CA SER A 72 -1.92 -5.48 -14.68
C SER A 72 -0.81 -4.41 -14.68
N ALA A 73 0.30 -4.76 -14.04
CA ALA A 73 1.64 -4.25 -14.33
C ALA A 73 1.97 -2.76 -14.13
N LEU A 74 1.04 -1.86 -13.79
CA LEU A 74 1.35 -0.42 -13.91
C LEU A 74 0.90 0.43 -12.73
N ILE A 75 1.84 1.30 -12.34
CA ILE A 75 1.71 2.55 -11.59
C ILE A 75 0.26 2.99 -11.45
N LYS A 76 -0.27 2.98 -10.23
CA LYS A 76 -1.63 3.48 -9.99
C LYS A 76 -1.67 4.58 -8.95
N ILE A 77 -2.22 5.71 -9.41
CA ILE A 77 -2.48 6.90 -8.61
C ILE A 77 -3.73 6.67 -7.78
N MET A 78 -3.55 6.30 -6.51
CA MET A 78 -4.63 6.35 -5.54
C MET A 78 -4.59 7.66 -4.78
N ASN A 79 -5.65 8.46 -4.92
CA ASN A 79 -5.99 9.48 -3.94
C ASN A 79 -6.59 8.77 -2.72
N PHE A 80 -5.84 8.70 -1.62
CA PHE A 80 -6.41 8.27 -0.36
C PHE A 80 -7.08 9.48 0.30
N SER A 81 -8.39 9.58 0.12
CA SER A 81 -9.27 10.39 0.96
C SER A 81 -9.93 9.41 1.93
N MET A 82 -9.30 9.14 3.07
CA MET A 82 -9.90 8.25 4.07
C MET A 82 -11.08 8.98 4.71
N SER A 83 -12.25 8.93 4.06
CA SER A 83 -13.48 9.13 4.81
C SER A 83 -13.61 7.85 5.62
N MET A 84 -13.34 7.93 6.93
CA MET A 84 -13.74 6.90 7.89
C MET A 84 -15.27 6.79 7.81
N HIS A 85 -15.76 6.09 6.81
CA HIS A 85 -17.08 5.50 6.79
C HIS A 85 -16.80 4.01 6.84
N CYS A 86 -17.05 3.42 8.02
CA CYS A 86 -17.29 2.00 8.13
C CYS A 86 -18.31 1.55 7.08
#